data_AF-A0A0G1NYI6-F1
#
_entry.id   AF-A0A0G1NYI6-F1
#
_cell.length_a   1.000
_cell.length_b   1.000
_cell.length_c   1.000
_cell.angle_alpha   90.00
_cell.angle_beta   90.00
_cell.angle_gamma   90.00
#
_symmetry.space_group_name_H-M   'P 1'
#
loop_
_entity.id
_entity.type
_entity.pdbx_description
1 polymer ?
#
loop_
_entity_poly.entity_id
_entity_poly.type
_entity_poly.pdbx_seq_one_letter_code
_entity_poly.pdbx_strand_id
1 'polypeptide(L)'
;MPKGHPRVSREVKQQILKRIKEDGLPVAQAAEEHGLSTKTIYRWVAGRIISPPSLLELARLKRENQALKQLIGELTLELRLEKKKADDR
;
A
#
# COMPACT_ATOMS: atom_id res chain seq x y z
N MET A 1 26.75 -30.05 -1.89
CA MET A 1 26.41 -29.15 -0.77
C MET A 1 24.92 -29.23 -0.49
N PRO A 2 24.48 -29.50 0.75
CA PRO A 2 23.06 -29.51 1.07
C PRO A 2 22.52 -28.07 0.98
N LYS A 3 21.75 -27.77 -0.06
CA LYS A 3 21.05 -26.48 -0.22
C LYS A 3 19.73 -26.51 0.57
N GLY A 4 19.84 -26.57 1.89
CA GLY A 4 18.72 -26.40 2.81
C GLY A 4 18.74 -24.99 3.37
N HIS A 5 17.76 -24.16 3.03
CA HIS A 5 17.59 -22.87 3.72
C HIS A 5 17.23 -23.14 5.19
N PRO A 6 17.82 -22.41 6.16
CA PRO A 6 17.44 -22.55 7.56
C PRO A 6 15.93 -22.34 7.71
N ARG A 7 15.27 -23.25 8.44
CA ARG A 7 13.85 -23.11 8.77
C ARG A 7 13.68 -21.91 9.70
N VAL A 8 13.28 -20.78 9.13
CA VAL A 8 12.90 -19.59 9.90
C VAL A 8 11.65 -19.91 10.71
N SER A 9 11.67 -19.56 12.00
CA SER A 9 10.50 -19.77 12.86
C SER A 9 9.31 -18.95 12.38
N ARG A 10 8.10 -19.37 12.76
CA ARG A 10 6.86 -18.72 12.32
C ARG A 10 6.77 -17.31 12.91
N GLU A 11 7.33 -17.09 14.08
CA GLU A 11 7.37 -15.83 14.82
C GLU A 11 8.28 -14.83 14.10
N VAL A 12 9.51 -15.23 13.76
CA VAL A 12 10.47 -14.38 13.04
C VAL A 12 9.94 -14.01 11.66
N LYS A 13 9.35 -14.97 10.94
CA LYS A 13 8.69 -14.69 9.66
C LYS A 13 7.57 -13.66 9.78
N GLN A 14 6.77 -13.72 10.85
CA GLN A 14 5.70 -12.75 11.09
C GLN A 14 6.25 -11.37 11.41
N GLN A 15 7.28 -11.28 12.24
CA GLN A 15 7.95 -10.03 12.56
C GLN A 15 8.53 -9.35 11.31
N ILE A 16 9.26 -10.10 10.48
CA ILE A 16 9.83 -9.60 9.21
C ILE A 16 8.72 -9.02 8.32
N LEU A 17 7.62 -9.76 8.12
CA LEU A 17 6.51 -9.31 7.29
C LEU A 17 5.79 -8.08 7.86
N LYS A 18 5.70 -7.97 9.18
CA LYS A 18 5.12 -6.81 9.86
C LYS A 18 5.98 -5.57 9.59
N ARG A 19 7.29 -5.64 9.80
CA ARG A 19 8.22 -4.52 9.57
C ARG A 19 8.25 -4.07 8.11
N ILE A 20 8.15 -5.00 7.16
CA ILE A 20 8.08 -4.65 5.72
C ILE A 20 6.78 -3.91 5.40
N LYS A 21 5.64 -4.34 5.96
CA LYS A 21 4.32 -3.78 5.62
C LYS A 21 3.99 -2.49 6.39
N GLU A 22 4.30 -2.45 7.67
CA GLU A 22 3.91 -1.37 8.59
C GLU A 22 5.02 -0.32 8.72
N ASP A 23 6.28 -0.75 8.88
CA ASP A 23 7.42 0.15 9.09
C ASP A 23 8.09 0.58 7.77
N GLY A 24 7.65 0.03 6.63
CA GLY A 24 8.20 0.35 5.30
C GLY A 24 9.63 -0.16 5.07
N LEU A 25 10.09 -1.13 5.86
CA LEU A 25 11.46 -1.66 5.77
C LEU A 25 11.73 -2.27 4.38
N PRO A 26 12.82 -1.88 3.69
CA PRO A 26 13.17 -2.46 2.40
C PRO A 26 13.42 -3.97 2.49
N VAL A 27 12.91 -4.73 1.51
CA VAL A 27 13.09 -6.19 1.44
C VAL A 27 14.57 -6.59 1.39
N ALA A 28 15.42 -5.79 0.77
CA ALA A 28 16.87 -6.03 0.72
C ALA A 28 17.50 -5.95 2.11
N GLN A 29 17.13 -4.94 2.89
CA GLN A 29 17.62 -4.74 4.25
C GLN A 29 17.12 -5.85 5.18
N ALA A 30 15.83 -6.19 5.11
CA ALA A 30 15.26 -7.29 5.89
C ALA A 30 15.89 -8.66 5.54
N ALA A 31 16.33 -8.85 4.29
CA ALA A 31 17.01 -10.05 3.86
C ALA A 31 18.43 -10.14 4.47
N GLU A 32 19.15 -9.02 4.47
CA GLU A 32 20.49 -8.92 5.05
C GLU A 32 20.48 -9.12 6.57
N GLU A 33 19.61 -8.40 7.29
CA GLU A 33 19.48 -8.47 8.76
C GLU A 33 19.18 -9.88 9.28
N HIS A 34 18.48 -10.69 8.49
CA HIS A 34 18.03 -12.02 8.90
C HIS A 34 18.75 -13.16 8.15
N GLY A 35 19.77 -12.87 7.33
CA GLY A 35 20.53 -13.87 6.58
C GLY A 35 19.68 -14.66 5.58
N LEU A 36 18.66 -14.02 4.99
CA LEU A 36 17.73 -14.63 4.05
C LEU A 36 17.99 -14.16 2.63
N SER A 37 17.53 -14.94 1.65
CA SER A 37 17.46 -14.43 0.28
C SER A 37 16.26 -13.50 0.13
N THR A 38 16.42 -12.40 -0.59
CA THR A 38 15.32 -11.49 -0.96
C THR A 38 14.17 -12.25 -1.63
N LYS A 39 14.50 -13.24 -2.49
CA LYS A 39 13.53 -14.14 -3.14
C LYS A 39 12.64 -14.89 -2.14
N THR A 40 13.18 -15.30 -0.99
CA THR A 40 12.42 -15.97 0.08
C THR A 40 11.38 -15.03 0.68
N ILE A 41 11.76 -13.78 0.95
CA ILE A 41 10.88 -12.77 1.53
C ILE A 41 9.79 -12.37 0.52
N TYR A 42 10.14 -12.13 -0.75
CA TYR A 42 9.16 -11.86 -1.79
C TYR A 42 8.13 -12.99 -1.94
N ARG A 43 8.55 -14.25 -1.85
CA ARG A 43 7.63 -15.40 -1.86
C ARG A 43 6.64 -15.37 -0.69
N TRP A 44 7.08 -14.95 0.50
CA TRP A 44 6.20 -14.81 1.66
C TRP A 44 5.22 -13.66 1.54
N VAL A 45 5.66 -12.53 1.00
CA VAL A 45 4.78 -11.38 0.72
C VAL A 45 3.73 -11.77 -0.31
N ALA A 46 4.14 -12.35 -1.44
CA ALA A 46 3.24 -12.80 -2.49
C ALA A 46 2.21 -13.84 -1.99
N GLY A 47 2.64 -14.82 -1.18
CA GLY A 47 1.76 -15.83 -0.61
C GLY A 47 0.78 -15.32 0.47
N ARG A 48 0.93 -14.08 0.93
CA ARG A 48 -0.02 -13.42 1.86
C ARG A 48 -0.98 -12.45 1.16
N ILE A 49 -0.84 -12.26 -0.15
CA ILE A 49 -1.87 -11.58 -0.94
C ILE A 49 -3.02 -12.58 -1.10
N ILE A 50 -3.91 -12.63 -0.10
CA ILE A 50 -5.05 -13.56 -0.03
C ILE A 50 -6.02 -13.31 -1.20
N SER A 51 -6.06 -12.07 -1.70
CA SER A 51 -6.58 -11.72 -3.02
C SER A 51 -6.02 -10.34 -3.37
N PRO A 52 -5.34 -10.16 -4.52
CA PRO A 52 -5.20 -8.80 -5.04
C PRO A 52 -6.61 -8.23 -5.23
N PRO A 53 -6.87 -6.93 -4.95
CA PRO A 53 -8.18 -6.36 -5.21
C PRO A 53 -8.54 -6.67 -6.66
N SER A 54 -9.76 -7.17 -6.88
CA SER A 54 -10.17 -7.55 -8.23
C SER A 54 -10.01 -6.33 -9.14
N LEU A 55 -9.64 -6.54 -10.41
CA LEU A 55 -9.50 -5.42 -11.35
C LEU A 55 -10.78 -4.58 -11.43
N LEU A 56 -11.94 -5.21 -11.24
CA LEU A 56 -13.24 -4.56 -11.15
C LEU A 56 -13.36 -3.66 -9.92
N GLU A 57 -12.98 -4.15 -8.74
CA GLU A 57 -13.01 -3.39 -7.50
C GLU A 57 -12.05 -2.20 -7.55
N LEU A 58 -10.82 -2.40 -8.07
CA LEU A 58 -9.87 -1.32 -8.31
C LEU A 58 -10.44 -0.26 -9.27
N ALA A 59 -11.06 -0.68 -10.38
CA ALA A 59 -11.66 0.22 -11.36
C ALA A 59 -12.85 1.00 -10.76
N ARG A 60 -13.68 0.33 -9.95
CA ARG A 60 -14.80 0.95 -9.23
C ARG A 60 -14.29 2.01 -8.26
N LEU A 61 -13.33 1.67 -7.41
CA LEU A 61 -12.73 2.60 -6.45
C LEU A 61 -12.09 3.82 -7.13
N LYS A 62 -11.43 3.63 -8.28
CA LYS A 62 -10.89 4.74 -9.07
C LYS A 62 -11.98 5.67 -9.60
N ARG A 63 -13.09 5.13 -10.10
CA ARG A 63 -14.24 5.93 -10.56
C ARG A 63 -14.90 6.70 -9.41
N GLU A 64 -15.13 6.03 -8.28
CA GLU A 64 -15.67 6.67 -7.08
C GLU A 64 -14.75 7.80 -6.59
N ASN A 65 -13.43 7.58 -6.57
CA ASN A 65 -12.46 8.61 -6.20
C ASN A 65 -12.47 9.81 -7.17
N GLN A 66 -12.59 9.57 -8.46
CA GLN A 66 -12.67 10.63 -9.47
C GLN A 66 -13.95 11.46 -9.31
N ALA A 67 -15.11 10.81 -9.10
CA ALA A 67 -16.37 11.51 -8.88
C ALA A 67 -16.33 12.38 -7.62
N LEU A 68 -15.76 11.87 -6.52
CA LEU A 68 -15.58 12.65 -5.29
C LEU A 68 -14.69 13.87 -5.50
N LYS A 69 -13.60 13.74 -6.25
CA LYS A 69 -12.71 14.87 -6.57
C LYS A 69 -13.41 15.93 -7.42
N GLN A 70 -14.26 15.52 -8.36
CA GLN A 70 -15.06 16.45 -9.18
C GLN A 70 -16.04 17.23 -8.31
N LEU A 71 -16.79 16.55 -7.44
CA LEU A 71 -17.74 17.19 -6.52
C LEU A 71 -17.04 18.20 -5.60
N ILE A 72 -15.88 17.83 -5.04
CA ILE A 72 -15.08 18.76 -4.23
C ILE A 72 -14.63 19.97 -5.05
N GLY A 73 -14.25 19.77 -6.31
CA GLY A 73 -13.87 20.85 -7.21
C GLY A 73 -15.01 21.84 -7.46
N GLU A 74 -16.20 21.32 -7.75
CA GLU A 74 -17.42 22.11 -7.95
C GLU A 74 -17.78 22.92 -6.71
N LEU A 75 -17.85 22.27 -5.54
CA LEU A 75 -18.11 22.95 -4.26
C LEU A 75 -17.06 24.02 -3.94
N THR A 76 -15.79 23.73 -4.21
CA THR A 76 -14.70 24.69 -3.99
C THR A 76 -14.82 25.91 -4.90
N LEU A 77 -15.27 25.71 -6.14
CA LEU A 77 -15.49 26.79 -7.09
C LEU A 77 -16.68 27.66 -6.66
N GLU A 78 -17.79 27.05 -6.26
CA GLU A 78 -18.98 27.75 -5.75
C GLU A 78 -18.62 28.62 -4.54
N LEU A 79 -17.94 28.05 -3.54
CA LEU A 79 -17.48 28.79 -2.37
C LEU A 79 -16.56 29.97 -2.72
N ARG A 80 -15.70 29.82 -3.73
CA ARG A 80 -14.84 30.92 -4.20
C ARG A 80 -15.64 32.03 -4.87
N LEU A 81 -16.63 31.67 -5.69
CA LEU A 81 -17.50 32.64 -6.36
C LEU A 81 -18.39 33.39 -5.37
N GLU A 82 -18.92 32.70 -4.35
CA GLU A 82 -19.69 33.32 -3.27
C GLU A 82 -18.85 34.31 -2.47
N LYS A 83 -17.62 33.92 -2.09
CA LYS A 83 -16.68 34.82 -1.41
C LYS A 83 -16.39 36.07 -2.24
N LYS A 84 -16.07 35.90 -3.53
CA LYS A 84 -15.81 37.04 -4.43
C LYS A 84 -17.01 37.99 -4.51
N LYS A 85 -18.24 37.46 -4.62
CA LYS A 85 -19.46 38.28 -4.63
C LYS A 85 -19.70 39.02 -3.31
N ALA A 86 -19.26 38.46 -2.19
CA ALA A 86 -19.35 39.10 -0.89
C ALA A 86 -18.30 40.21 -0.73
N ASP A 87 -17.09 40.01 -1.24
CA ASP A 87 -16.01 41.00 -1.21
C ASP A 87 -16.24 42.18 -2.18
N ASP A 88 -16.96 41.95 -3.29
CA ASP A 88 -17.29 42.98 -4.30
C ASP A 88 -18.51 43.87 -3.91
N ARG A 89 -19.12 43.68 -2.72
CA ARG A 89 -20.27 44.44 -2.20
C ARG A 89 -19.89 45.33 -1.02
#